data_AF-U5EWI4-F1
#
_entry.id   AF-U5EWI4-F1
#
_cell.length_a   1.000
_cell.length_b   1.000
_cell.length_c   1.000
_cell.angle_alpha   90.00
_cell.angle_beta   90.00
_cell.angle_gamma   90.00
#
_symmetry.space_group_name_H-M   'P 1'
#
loop_
_entity.id
_entity.type
_entity.pdbx_description
1 polymer ?
#
loop_
_entity_poly.entity_id
_entity_poly.type
_entity_poly.pdbx_seq_one_letter_code
_entity_poly.pdbx_strand_id
1 'polypeptide(L)'
;KMDNQLFGTAHLLDEIDKKLMVLLRDGRTLIGYLRSVDQFANLVLHQTIERIFFGNEYGDIQRGVFIIRGENVVLLGEIDKEKETNLSLKEISVDDILDSQRREQEAKQEKHRLIAKALKERGLNLNSDLTQDEF
;
A
#
# COMPACT_ATOMS: atom_id res chain seq x y z
N LYS A 1 -7.69 -36.41 -7.94
CA LYS A 1 -6.49 -35.70 -8.46
C LYS A 1 -5.89 -34.98 -7.28
N MET A 2 -4.61 -35.18 -6.97
CA MET A 2 -3.95 -34.31 -5.99
C MET A 2 -3.86 -32.94 -6.63
N ASP A 3 -4.53 -31.95 -6.03
CA ASP A 3 -4.32 -30.56 -6.40
C ASP A 3 -2.87 -30.24 -6.03
N ASN A 4 -2.04 -30.04 -7.05
CA ASN A 4 -0.63 -29.78 -6.89
C ASN A 4 -0.49 -28.32 -6.42
N GLN A 5 -0.72 -28.09 -5.13
CA GLN A 5 -0.71 -26.77 -4.53
C GLN A 5 0.67 -26.14 -4.75
N LEU A 6 0.69 -25.03 -5.49
CA LEU A 6 1.89 -24.26 -5.71
C LEU A 6 2.23 -23.50 -4.42
N PHE A 7 3.52 -23.49 -4.05
CA PHE A 7 4.00 -22.84 -2.83
C PHE A 7 4.85 -21.62 -3.15
N GLY A 8 4.85 -20.65 -2.23
CA GLY A 8 5.63 -19.42 -2.38
C GLY A 8 5.22 -18.64 -3.63
N THR A 9 6.20 -18.08 -4.35
CA THR A 9 5.97 -17.27 -5.55
C THR A 9 5.22 -18.02 -6.65
N ALA A 10 5.32 -19.35 -6.70
CA ALA A 10 4.62 -20.13 -7.72
C ALA A 10 3.10 -20.01 -7.60
N HIS A 11 2.57 -19.73 -6.41
CA HIS A 11 1.14 -19.49 -6.21
C HIS A 11 0.62 -18.24 -6.95
N LEU A 12 1.50 -17.26 -7.21
CA LEU A 12 1.12 -16.05 -7.97
C LEU A 12 0.74 -16.35 -9.42
N LEU A 13 1.09 -17.54 -9.95
CA LEU A 13 0.63 -17.98 -11.26
C LEU A 13 -0.89 -18.23 -11.28
N ASP A 14 -1.46 -18.67 -10.15
CA ASP A 14 -2.90 -18.87 -10.00
C ASP A 14 -3.66 -17.53 -9.92
N GLU A 15 -2.95 -16.44 -9.65
CA GLU A 15 -3.49 -15.09 -9.47
C GLU A 15 -3.43 -14.23 -10.76
N ILE A 16 -2.94 -14.80 -11.86
CA ILE A 16 -2.89 -14.13 -13.17
C ILE A 16 -4.31 -13.78 -13.65
N ASP A 17 -4.43 -12.62 -14.28
CA ASP A 17 -5.67 -12.02 -14.79
C ASP A 17 -6.72 -11.65 -13.73
N LYS A 18 -6.40 -11.83 -12.45
CA LYS A 18 -7.25 -11.39 -11.33
C LYS A 18 -6.94 -9.96 -10.93
N LYS A 19 -7.93 -9.30 -10.31
CA LYS A 19 -7.79 -7.95 -9.74
C LYS A 19 -7.16 -8.07 -8.36
N LEU A 20 -5.97 -7.55 -8.18
CA LEU A 20 -5.21 -7.64 -6.93
C LEU A 20 -5.04 -6.25 -6.30
N MET A 21 -5.00 -6.23 -4.97
CA MET A 21 -4.45 -5.13 -4.18
C MET A 21 -3.00 -5.47 -3.82
N VAL A 22 -2.08 -4.54 -3.99
CA VAL A 22 -0.66 -4.68 -3.67
C VAL A 22 -0.26 -3.54 -2.75
N LEU A 23 0.26 -3.86 -1.56
CA LEU A 23 0.84 -2.90 -0.63
C LEU A 23 2.35 -2.85 -0.83
N LEU A 24 2.88 -1.64 -1.02
CA LEU A 24 4.29 -1.38 -1.23
C LEU A 24 4.99 -0.96 0.08
N ARG A 25 6.31 -1.11 0.11
CA ARG A 25 7.17 -0.74 1.25
C ARG A 25 7.11 0.75 1.59
N ASP A 26 6.80 1.61 0.63
CA ASP A 26 6.61 3.05 0.85
C ASP A 26 5.19 3.41 1.32
N GLY A 27 4.36 2.40 1.66
CA GLY A 27 3.00 2.58 2.15
C GLY A 27 1.95 2.77 1.05
N ARG A 28 2.33 2.79 -0.23
CA ARG A 28 1.38 2.98 -1.33
C ARG A 28 0.57 1.72 -1.57
N THR A 29 -0.74 1.88 -1.81
CA THR A 29 -1.63 0.80 -2.21
C THR A 29 -1.94 0.89 -3.70
N LEU A 30 -1.54 -0.12 -4.46
CA LEU A 30 -1.85 -0.26 -5.88
C LEU A 30 -2.93 -1.30 -6.07
N ILE A 31 -3.89 -1.02 -6.95
CA ILE A 31 -4.95 -1.97 -7.30
C ILE A 31 -4.98 -2.11 -8.81
N GLY A 32 -4.93 -3.32 -9.34
CA GLY A 32 -4.95 -3.55 -10.79
C GLY A 32 -5.03 -5.02 -11.14
N TYR A 33 -5.02 -5.33 -12.44
CA TYR A 33 -5.04 -6.71 -12.93
C TYR A 33 -3.62 -7.24 -13.09
N LEU A 34 -3.30 -8.35 -12.44
CA LEU A 34 -1.99 -9.00 -12.59
C LEU A 34 -1.88 -9.64 -13.98
N ARG A 35 -0.87 -9.25 -14.75
CA ARG A 35 -0.64 -9.76 -16.12
C ARG A 35 0.59 -10.66 -16.23
N SER A 36 1.58 -10.43 -15.39
CA SER A 36 2.80 -11.22 -15.39
C SER A 36 3.44 -11.18 -14.01
N VAL A 37 4.12 -12.28 -13.69
CA VAL A 37 4.94 -12.44 -12.50
C VAL A 37 6.20 -13.22 -12.86
N ASP A 38 7.27 -13.03 -12.10
CA ASP A 38 8.46 -13.87 -12.16
C ASP A 38 8.76 -14.54 -10.80
N GLN A 39 9.81 -15.37 -10.73
CA GLN A 39 10.18 -16.08 -9.51
C GLN A 39 10.63 -15.17 -8.35
N PHE A 40 10.93 -13.89 -8.62
CA PHE A 40 11.29 -12.89 -7.62
C PHE A 40 10.11 -12.02 -7.20
N ALA A 41 8.89 -12.37 -7.63
CA ALA A 41 7.67 -11.60 -7.41
C ALA A 41 7.72 -10.19 -8.02
N ASN A 42 8.47 -9.98 -9.12
CA ASN A 42 8.28 -8.78 -9.93
C ASN A 42 6.93 -8.86 -10.64
N LEU A 43 6.11 -7.81 -10.53
CA LEU A 43 4.72 -7.82 -10.98
C LEU A 43 4.53 -6.85 -12.14
N VAL A 44 3.72 -7.24 -13.12
CA VAL A 44 3.16 -6.31 -14.12
C VAL A 44 1.67 -6.21 -13.86
N LEU A 45 1.23 -5.02 -13.47
CA LEU A 45 -0.19 -4.69 -13.31
C LEU A 45 -0.69 -3.88 -14.51
N HIS A 46 -1.94 -4.12 -14.90
CA HIS A 46 -2.66 -3.38 -15.92
C HIS A 46 -3.93 -2.73 -15.35
N GLN A 47 -4.35 -1.60 -15.91
CA GLN A 47 -5.45 -0.78 -15.37
C GLN A 47 -5.25 -0.49 -13.88
N THR A 48 -4.02 -0.16 -13.52
CA THR A 48 -3.62 0.11 -12.16
C THR A 48 -4.12 1.48 -11.72
N ILE A 49 -4.76 1.51 -10.56
CA ILE A 49 -4.99 2.69 -9.74
C ILE A 49 -4.06 2.65 -8.53
N GLU A 50 -3.70 3.81 -8.04
CA GLU A 50 -3.14 3.99 -6.71
C GLU A 50 -4.23 4.55 -5.81
N ARG A 51 -4.60 3.81 -4.77
CA ARG A 51 -5.64 4.20 -3.82
C ARG A 51 -4.99 4.75 -2.56
N ILE A 52 -5.33 5.98 -2.23
CA ILE A 52 -4.90 6.66 -1.01
C ILE A 52 -6.03 6.59 0.00
N PHE A 53 -5.75 6.09 1.21
CA PHE A 53 -6.73 6.01 2.29
C PHE A 53 -6.45 7.09 3.36
N PHE A 54 -7.51 7.68 3.89
CA PHE A 54 -7.45 8.61 5.02
C PHE A 54 -8.72 8.49 5.87
N GLY A 55 -8.61 7.89 7.06
CA GLY A 55 -9.76 7.64 7.92
C GLY A 55 -10.81 6.76 7.22
N ASN A 56 -12.01 7.31 6.97
CA ASN A 56 -13.10 6.63 6.27
C ASN A 56 -13.28 7.13 4.82
N GLU A 57 -12.27 7.81 4.28
CA GLU A 57 -12.26 8.38 2.94
C GLU A 57 -11.13 7.77 2.10
N TYR A 58 -11.29 7.76 0.78
CA TYR A 58 -10.26 7.33 -0.16
C TYR A 58 -10.27 8.15 -1.45
N GLY A 59 -9.13 8.18 -2.14
CA GLY A 59 -9.00 8.78 -3.47
C GLY A 59 -8.15 7.93 -4.40
N ASP A 60 -8.55 7.84 -5.67
CA ASP A 60 -7.91 6.97 -6.67
C ASP A 60 -7.15 7.79 -7.73
N ILE A 61 -5.88 7.43 -7.96
CA ILE A 61 -5.02 8.01 -8.99
C ILE A 61 -4.79 6.98 -10.09
N GLN A 62 -5.16 7.31 -11.32
CA GLN A 62 -4.92 6.43 -12.46
C GLN A 62 -3.43 6.33 -12.80
N ARG A 63 -2.91 5.09 -12.87
CA ARG A 63 -1.51 4.77 -13.21
C ARG A 63 -1.36 3.99 -14.51
N GLY A 64 -2.36 3.22 -14.94
CA GLY A 64 -2.34 2.51 -16.21
C GLY A 64 -1.58 1.18 -16.14
N VAL A 65 -0.44 1.07 -16.83
CA VAL A 65 0.45 -0.11 -16.72
C VAL A 65 1.54 0.21 -15.71
N PHE A 66 1.72 -0.67 -14.73
CA PHE A 66 2.68 -0.47 -13.65
C PHE A 66 3.55 -1.71 -13.48
N ILE A 67 4.87 -1.51 -13.45
CA ILE A 67 5.85 -2.57 -13.21
C ILE A 67 6.38 -2.39 -11.79
N ILE A 68 6.19 -3.40 -10.95
CA ILE A 68 6.59 -3.41 -9.54
C ILE A 68 7.76 -4.35 -9.38
N ARG A 69 8.80 -3.89 -8.70
CA ARG A 69 9.93 -4.72 -8.31
C ARG A 69 9.61 -5.50 -7.03
N GLY A 70 9.90 -6.80 -7.01
CA GLY A 70 9.42 -7.73 -6.00
C GLY A 70 9.87 -7.41 -4.57
N GLU A 71 11.06 -6.83 -4.37
CA GLU A 71 11.52 -6.45 -3.02
C GLU A 71 10.74 -5.28 -2.39
N ASN A 72 10.00 -4.53 -3.22
CA ASN A 72 9.15 -3.43 -2.76
C ASN A 72 7.74 -3.91 -2.40
N VAL A 73 7.39 -5.15 -2.72
CA VAL A 73 6.09 -5.74 -2.37
C VAL A 73 6.13 -6.18 -0.91
N VAL A 74 5.19 -5.68 -0.11
CA VAL A 74 4.99 -6.11 1.28
C VAL A 74 3.99 -7.26 1.31
N LEU A 75 2.82 -7.05 0.71
CA LEU A 75 1.78 -8.05 0.56
C LEU A 75 0.94 -7.77 -0.69
N LEU A 76 0.22 -8.80 -1.13
CA LEU A 76 -0.77 -8.70 -2.18
C LEU A 76 -1.92 -9.68 -1.93
N GLY A 77 -3.10 -9.36 -2.44
CA GLY A 77 -4.27 -10.23 -2.33
C GLY A 77 -5.34 -9.93 -3.37
N GLU A 78 -6.08 -10.96 -3.76
CA GLU A 78 -7.22 -10.83 -4.66
C GLU A 78 -8.31 -9.95 -4.04
N ILE A 79 -8.83 -9.03 -4.84
CA ILE A 79 -9.97 -8.19 -4.46
C ILE A 79 -11.27 -8.88 -4.86
N ASP A 80 -12.07 -9.17 -3.85
CA ASP A 80 -13.46 -9.58 -4.00
C ASP A 80 -14.32 -8.36 -4.35
N LYS A 81 -14.90 -8.36 -5.56
CA LYS A 81 -15.70 -7.25 -6.10
C LYS A 81 -16.97 -6.98 -5.30
N GLU A 82 -17.58 -8.02 -4.73
CA GLU A 82 -18.81 -7.88 -3.94
C GLU A 82 -18.50 -7.18 -2.61
N LYS A 83 -17.39 -7.57 -1.97
CA LYS A 83 -16.94 -6.92 -0.74
C LYS A 83 -16.49 -5.48 -0.99
N GLU A 84 -15.79 -5.22 -2.09
CA GLU A 84 -15.34 -3.87 -2.46
C GLU A 84 -16.51 -2.89 -2.60
N THR A 85 -17.62 -3.34 -3.22
CA THR A 85 -18.82 -2.50 -3.42
C THR A 85 -19.54 -2.19 -2.11
N ASN A 86 -19.43 -3.07 -1.10
CA ASN A 86 -20.11 -2.94 0.18
C ASN A 86 -19.30 -2.17 1.24
N LEU A 87 -18.14 -1.60 0.89
CA LEU A 87 -17.33 -0.82 1.81
C LEU A 87 -18.01 0.51 2.13
N SER A 88 -18.04 0.87 3.42
CA SER A 88 -18.58 2.16 3.90
C SER A 88 -17.62 3.34 3.70
N LEU A 89 -16.67 3.24 2.77
CA LEU A 89 -15.68 4.26 2.50
C LEU A 89 -16.22 5.30 1.51
N LYS A 90 -15.88 6.57 1.74
CA LYS A 90 -16.30 7.68 0.90
C LYS A 90 -15.20 8.05 -0.10
N GLU A 91 -15.52 8.03 -1.38
CA GLU A 91 -14.61 8.51 -2.42
C GLU A 91 -14.56 10.05 -2.40
N ILE A 92 -13.35 10.60 -2.42
CA ILE A 92 -13.09 12.04 -2.50
C ILE A 92 -12.05 12.34 -3.60
N SER A 93 -11.89 13.62 -3.94
CA SER A 93 -10.93 14.01 -4.96
C SER A 93 -9.48 13.74 -4.52
N VAL A 94 -8.60 13.52 -5.50
CA VAL A 94 -7.17 13.33 -5.25
C VAL A 94 -6.55 14.55 -4.58
N ASP A 95 -7.01 15.75 -4.91
CA ASP A 95 -6.47 16.97 -4.29
C ASP A 95 -6.87 17.05 -2.81
N ASP A 96 -8.14 16.73 -2.48
CA ASP A 96 -8.64 16.77 -1.10
C ASP A 96 -7.97 15.73 -0.19
N ILE A 97 -7.74 14.51 -0.70
CA ILE A 97 -7.08 13.44 0.08
C ILE A 97 -5.61 13.78 0.35
N LEU A 98 -4.91 14.34 -0.63
CA LEU A 98 -3.51 14.75 -0.50
C LEU A 98 -3.36 15.93 0.47
N ASP A 99 -4.29 16.89 0.43
CA ASP A 99 -4.32 17.98 1.39
C ASP A 99 -4.57 17.49 2.82
N SER A 100 -5.48 16.52 2.99
CA SER A 100 -5.78 15.91 4.28
C SER A 100 -4.55 15.17 4.85
N GLN A 101 -3.87 14.38 4.03
CA GLN A 101 -2.63 13.70 4.42
C GLN A 101 -1.51 14.68 4.77
N ARG A 102 -1.34 15.75 3.99
CA ARG A 102 -0.29 16.74 4.23
C ARG A 102 -0.44 17.39 5.61
N ARG A 103 -1.66 17.82 5.96
CA ARG A 103 -1.94 18.44 7.26
C ARG A 103 -1.65 17.48 8.42
N GLU A 104 -2.01 16.21 8.27
CA GLU A 104 -1.73 15.20 9.30
C GLU A 104 -0.22 14.92 9.43
N GLN A 105 0.49 14.81 8.31
CA GLN A 105 1.95 14.62 8.31
C GLN A 105 2.67 15.79 8.98
N GLU A 106 2.31 17.03 8.66
CA GLU A 106 2.88 18.23 9.29
C GLU A 106 2.64 18.23 10.81
N ALA A 107 1.42 17.90 11.25
CA ALA A 107 1.08 17.79 12.66
C ALA A 107 1.84 16.67 13.38
N LYS A 108 1.97 15.50 12.75
CA LYS A 108 2.74 14.35 13.26
C LYS A 108 4.22 14.70 13.37
N GLN A 109 4.80 15.34 12.35
CA GLN A 109 6.21 15.75 12.34
C GLN A 109 6.50 16.74 13.47
N GLU A 110 5.62 17.73 13.70
CA GLU A 110 5.81 18.70 14.79
C GLU A 110 5.74 18.00 16.16
N LYS A 111 4.76 17.13 16.37
CA LYS A 111 4.64 16.35 17.60
C LYS A 111 5.86 15.45 17.80
N HIS A 112 6.31 14.78 16.76
CA HIS A 112 7.49 13.91 16.79
C HIS A 112 8.76 14.69 17.14
N ARG A 113 8.93 15.89 16.56
CA ARG A 113 10.05 16.79 16.87
C ARG A 113 10.07 17.18 18.36
N LEU A 114 8.91 17.49 18.93
CA LEU A 114 8.78 17.83 20.35
C LEU A 114 9.11 16.63 21.25
N ILE A 115 8.61 15.44 20.92
CA ILE A 115 8.89 14.20 21.67
C ILE A 115 10.39 13.85 21.58
N ALA A 116 10.98 13.89 20.39
CA ALA A 116 12.39 13.61 20.18
C ALA A 116 13.28 14.56 20.98
N LYS A 117 12.93 15.86 21.04
CA LYS A 117 13.64 16.83 21.87
C LYS A 117 13.55 16.50 23.37
N ALA A 118 12.35 16.21 23.87
CA ALA A 118 12.14 15.86 25.27
C ALA A 118 12.84 14.55 25.68
N LEU A 119 12.89 13.56 24.79
CA LEU A 119 13.61 12.31 25.02
C LEU A 119 15.13 12.52 25.02
N LYS A 120 15.64 13.34 24.11
CA LYS A 120 17.07 13.69 24.04
C LYS A 120 17.54 14.40 25.31
N GLU A 121 16.73 15.30 25.87
CA GLU A 121 17.00 15.94 27.16
C GLU A 121 17.10 14.94 28.33
N ARG A 122 16.48 13.76 28.19
CA ARG A 122 16.53 12.65 29.15
C ARG A 122 17.59 11.59 28.82
N GLY A 123 18.45 11.85 27.82
CA GLY A 123 19.51 10.93 27.41
C GLY A 123 19.04 9.73 26.56
N LEU A 124 17.80 9.77 26.06
CA LEU A 124 17.26 8.75 25.16
C LEU A 124 17.33 9.24 23.70
N ASN A 125 17.91 8.43 22.82
CA ASN A 125 17.90 8.68 21.38
C ASN A 125 16.77 7.89 20.73
N LEU A 126 15.93 8.56 19.96
CA LEU A 126 14.93 7.90 19.12
C LEU A 126 15.56 7.63 17.75
N ASN A 127 15.69 6.36 17.37
CA ASN A 127 16.09 6.02 16.00
C ASN A 127 14.95 6.43 15.05
N SER A 128 15.23 7.38 14.16
CA SER A 128 14.29 7.88 13.16
C SER A 128 13.82 6.81 12.18
N ASP A 129 14.56 5.71 12.05
CA ASP A 129 14.27 4.65 11.08
C ASP A 129 13.17 3.69 11.55
N LEU A 130 12.80 3.71 12.85
CA LEU A 130 11.72 2.89 13.40
C LEU A 130 10.33 3.55 13.29
N THR A 131 10.25 4.81 12.87
CA THR A 131 8.98 5.55 12.78
C THR A 131 8.41 5.64 11.36
N GLN A 132 9.09 5.04 10.37
CA GLN A 132 8.54 4.84 9.03
C GLN A 132 7.53 3.68 8.95
N ASP A 133 7.47 2.81 9.97
CA ASP A 133 6.65 1.59 9.96
C ASP A 133 5.26 1.74 10.65
N GLU A 134 4.82 2.95 11.02
CA GLU A 134 3.44 3.16 11.50
C GLU A 134 2.49 3.59 10.38
N PHE A 135 2.24 2.72 9.39
CA PHE A 135 1.07 2.78 8.50
C PHE A 135 0.59 1.39 8.11
#